data_AF-G0YZM9-F1
#
_entry.id   AF-G0YZM9-F1
#
_cell.length_a   1.000
_cell.length_b   1.000
_cell.length_c   1.000
_cell.angle_alpha   90.00
_cell.angle_beta   90.00
_cell.angle_gamma   90.00
#
_symmetry.space_group_name_H-M   'P 1'
#
loop_
_entity.id
_entity.type
_entity.pdbx_description
1 polymer ?
#
loop_
_entity_poly.entity_id
_entity_poly.type
_entity_poly.pdbx_seq_one_letter_code
_entity_poly.pdbx_strand_id
1 'polypeptide(L)'
;SPPTLLAVDSVTDSSVTMKWRPPDQIGAAGLDGYVLEYCFEGSTSAKQSNENGETACDLPAEDWIVANTDLIDKTKFTINGLPTDAKIFVRVKAINAAGASEP
;
A
#
# COMPACT_ATOMS: atom_id res chain seq x y z
N SER A 1 -0.45 -7.33 -12.79
CA SER A 1 -1.69 -7.50 -12.02
C SER A 1 -1.44 -7.26 -10.55
N PRO A 2 -2.44 -6.80 -9.78
CA PRO A 2 -2.30 -6.58 -8.35
C PRO A 2 -2.17 -7.90 -7.57
N PRO A 3 -1.54 -7.87 -6.38
CA PRO A 3 -1.53 -9.01 -5.47
C PRO A 3 -2.96 -9.37 -5.04
N THR A 4 -3.19 -10.66 -4.79
CA THR A 4 -4.50 -11.18 -4.38
C THR A 4 -4.52 -11.52 -2.90
N LEU A 5 -5.70 -11.64 -2.30
CA LEU A 5 -5.88 -12.08 -0.91
C LEU A 5 -5.05 -11.28 0.11
N LEU A 6 -5.00 -9.96 -0.04
CA LEU A 6 -4.42 -9.08 0.97
C LEU A 6 -5.23 -9.20 2.26
N ALA A 7 -4.57 -9.67 3.32
CA ALA A 7 -5.15 -9.85 4.63
C ALA A 7 -4.14 -9.48 5.72
N VAL A 8 -4.66 -9.04 6.86
CA VAL A 8 -3.86 -8.84 8.06
C VAL A 8 -3.53 -10.22 8.66
N ASP A 9 -2.26 -10.49 8.92
CA ASP A 9 -1.78 -11.73 9.52
C ASP A 9 -1.67 -11.63 11.05
N SER A 10 -1.15 -10.51 11.55
CA SER A 10 -0.98 -10.25 12.99
C SER A 10 -0.89 -8.75 13.23
N VAL A 11 -1.43 -8.28 14.35
CA VAL A 11 -1.36 -6.88 14.77
C VAL A 11 -0.83 -6.83 16.18
N THR A 12 0.04 -5.87 16.46
CA THR A 12 0.55 -5.52 17.78
C THR A 12 0.33 -4.04 18.03
N ASP A 13 0.63 -3.58 19.25
CA ASP A 13 0.56 -2.17 19.63
C ASP A 13 1.46 -1.23 18.82
N SER A 14 2.44 -1.75 18.07
CA SER A 14 3.36 -0.92 17.28
C SER A 14 3.79 -1.54 15.95
N SER A 15 3.16 -2.63 15.54
CA SER A 15 3.44 -3.28 14.27
C SER A 15 2.24 -4.02 13.69
N VAL A 16 2.15 -4.07 12.37
CA VAL A 16 1.12 -4.78 11.62
C VAL A 16 1.80 -5.68 10.61
N THR A 17 1.51 -6.98 10.68
CA THR A 17 1.94 -7.96 9.69
C THR A 17 0.83 -8.16 8.68
N MET A 18 1.16 -7.90 7.42
CA MET A 18 0.29 -8.14 6.26
C MET A 18 0.76 -9.37 5.52
N LYS A 19 -0.19 -10.13 4.99
CA LYS A 19 0.04 -11.25 4.08
C LYS A 19 -0.82 -11.07 2.83
N TRP A 20 -0.28 -11.46 1.70
CA TRP A 20 -1.01 -11.50 0.43
C TRP A 20 -0.56 -12.72 -0.36
N ARG A 21 -1.10 -12.86 -1.56
CA ARG A 21 -0.70 -13.84 -2.56
C ARG A 21 -0.19 -13.15 -3.80
N PRO A 22 0.68 -13.84 -4.56
CA PRO A 22 1.16 -13.28 -5.81
C PRO A 22 -0.01 -13.08 -6.79
N PRO A 23 0.14 -12.16 -7.74
CA PRO A 23 -0.81 -12.03 -8.82
C PRO A 23 -0.88 -13.34 -9.61
N ASP A 24 -2.08 -13.73 -10.00
CA ASP A 24 -2.31 -14.92 -10.84
C ASP A 24 -1.62 -14.79 -12.20
N GLN A 25 -1.54 -13.54 -12.69
CA GLN A 25 -0.86 -13.20 -13.94
C GLN A 25 0.36 -12.33 -13.65
N ILE A 26 1.52 -12.98 -13.65
CA ILE A 26 2.82 -12.31 -13.76
C ILE A 26 3.11 -12.22 -15.27
N GLY A 27 3.10 -11.00 -15.81
CA GLY A 27 3.34 -10.77 -17.24
C GLY A 27 4.75 -11.22 -17.66
N ALA A 28 5.05 -11.18 -18.97
CA ALA A 28 6.34 -11.62 -19.51
C ALA A 28 7.57 -10.93 -18.90
N ALA A 29 7.39 -9.74 -18.32
CA ALA A 29 8.42 -8.99 -17.60
C ALA A 29 8.80 -9.60 -16.23
N GLY A 30 8.05 -10.59 -15.75
CA GLY A 30 8.22 -11.12 -14.39
C GLY A 30 7.62 -10.21 -13.32
N LEU A 31 7.98 -10.49 -12.08
CA LEU A 31 7.64 -9.72 -10.89
C LEU A 31 8.96 -9.42 -10.17
N ASP A 32 9.31 -8.15 -10.03
CA ASP A 32 10.51 -7.73 -9.30
C ASP A 32 10.27 -7.75 -7.78
N GLY A 33 9.04 -7.46 -7.36
CA GLY A 33 8.63 -7.64 -5.97
C GLY A 33 7.36 -6.86 -5.62
N TYR A 34 7.17 -6.61 -4.33
CA TYR A 34 6.03 -5.89 -3.80
C TYR A 34 6.48 -4.64 -3.04
N VAL A 35 5.66 -3.60 -3.15
CA VAL A 35 5.76 -2.39 -2.34
C VAL A 35 4.55 -2.32 -1.44
N LEU A 36 4.80 -2.06 -0.16
CA LEU A 36 3.78 -1.82 0.83
C LEU A 36 3.73 -0.35 1.14
N GLU A 37 2.53 0.19 1.10
CA GLU A 37 2.28 1.55 1.51
C GLU A 37 1.22 1.55 2.61
N TYR A 38 1.35 2.47 3.54
CA TYR A 38 0.37 2.68 4.59
C TYR A 38 0.08 4.16 4.76
N CYS A 39 -1.14 4.48 5.16
CA CYS A 39 -1.55 5.84 5.48
C CYS A 39 -2.32 5.83 6.82
N PHE A 40 -2.25 6.91 7.58
CA PHE A 40 -2.97 7.05 8.83
C PHE A 40 -4.43 7.46 8.60
N GLU A 41 -5.36 6.76 9.26
CA GLU A 41 -6.78 7.13 9.28
C GLU A 41 -6.92 8.53 9.90
N GLY A 42 -7.37 9.50 9.11
CA GLY A 42 -7.46 10.91 9.51
C GLY A 42 -6.36 11.81 8.94
N SER A 43 -5.40 11.27 8.17
CA SER A 43 -4.45 12.07 7.38
C SER A 43 -5.12 12.57 6.10
N THR A 44 -6.22 13.31 6.24
CA THR A 44 -6.73 14.12 5.13
C THR A 44 -5.81 15.32 5.04
N SER A 45 -4.86 15.29 4.11
CA SER A 45 -4.18 16.51 3.69
C SER A 45 -5.28 17.48 3.26
N ALA A 46 -5.59 18.43 4.13
CA ALA A 46 -6.45 19.55 3.84
C ALA A 46 -5.73 20.37 2.76
N LYS A 47 -5.90 19.98 1.50
CA LYS A 47 -5.65 20.88 0.38
C LYS A 47 -6.65 22.01 0.55
N GLN A 48 -6.15 23.10 1.11
CA GLN A 48 -6.83 24.38 1.16
C GLN A 48 -7.40 24.65 -0.24
N SER A 49 -8.73 24.80 -0.26
CA SER A 49 -9.59 24.94 -1.42
C SER A 49 -8.97 25.86 -2.48
N ASN A 50 -8.74 25.33 -3.68
CA ASN A 50 -8.80 26.13 -4.89
C ASN A 50 -9.96 25.60 -5.76
N GLU A 51 -10.87 26.52 -6.03
CA GLU A 51 -12.14 26.31 -6.72
C GLU A 51 -11.86 25.87 -8.17
N ASN A 52 -11.91 24.57 -8.49
CA ASN A 52 -12.14 24.06 -9.85
C ASN A 52 -12.65 22.61 -9.75
N GLY A 53 -13.98 22.48 -9.69
CA GLY A 53 -14.67 21.20 -9.60
C GLY A 53 -14.59 20.42 -10.91
N GLU A 54 -13.51 19.67 -11.10
CA GLU A 54 -13.41 18.58 -12.07
C GLU A 54 -13.29 17.26 -11.32
N THR A 55 -14.42 16.58 -11.16
CA THR A 55 -14.53 15.27 -10.54
C THR A 55 -13.94 14.20 -11.46
N ALA A 56 -12.66 13.90 -11.30
CA ALA A 56 -12.06 12.69 -11.84
C ALA A 56 -11.55 11.84 -10.68
N CYS A 57 -12.42 10.98 -10.13
CA CYS A 57 -12.05 9.93 -9.18
C CYS A 57 -11.02 10.37 -8.11
N ASP A 58 -11.17 11.57 -7.55
CA ASP A 58 -10.25 12.15 -6.58
C ASP A 58 -10.53 11.46 -5.23
N LEU A 59 -10.05 10.22 -5.12
CA LEU A 59 -9.76 9.64 -3.81
C LEU A 59 -8.87 10.66 -3.11
N PRO A 60 -9.16 11.02 -1.84
CA PRO A 60 -8.32 11.97 -1.13
C PRO A 60 -6.86 11.54 -1.33
N ALA A 61 -5.98 12.50 -1.59
CA ALA A 61 -4.54 12.25 -1.56
C ALA A 61 -4.18 11.90 -0.10
N GLU A 62 -4.52 10.66 0.27
CA GLU A 62 -4.09 9.96 1.44
C GLU A 62 -2.57 9.90 1.30
N ASP A 63 -1.84 10.52 2.21
CA ASP A 63 -0.38 10.48 2.20
C ASP A 63 0.11 9.05 2.48
N TRP A 64 0.14 8.22 1.43
CA TRP A 64 0.61 6.84 1.44
C TRP A 64 2.13 6.83 1.63
N ILE A 65 2.57 6.33 2.76
CA ILE A 65 3.98 6.20 3.15
C ILE A 65 4.44 4.79 2.79
N VAL A 66 5.57 4.70 2.07
CA VAL A 66 6.18 3.42 1.74
C VAL A 66 6.75 2.79 3.02
N ALA A 67 6.27 1.60 3.38
CA ALA A 67 6.70 0.86 4.57
C ALA A 67 8.04 0.13 4.37
N ASN A 68 8.34 -0.30 3.15
CA ASN A 68 9.51 -1.09 2.81
C ASN A 68 10.57 -0.25 2.08
N THR A 69 11.84 -0.37 2.47
CA THR A 69 12.94 0.33 1.78
C THR A 69 13.23 -0.24 0.39
N ASP A 70 13.06 -1.57 0.26
CA ASP A 70 13.39 -2.34 -0.94
C ASP A 70 12.21 -3.22 -1.35
N LEU A 71 12.14 -3.57 -2.63
CA LEU A 71 11.12 -4.48 -3.15
C LEU A 71 11.15 -5.81 -2.40
N ILE A 72 9.98 -6.25 -1.95
CA ILE A 72 9.85 -7.49 -1.21
C ILE A 72 9.55 -8.61 -2.20
N ASP A 73 10.37 -9.66 -2.27
CA ASP A 73 10.07 -10.85 -3.09
C ASP A 73 8.99 -11.74 -2.46
N LYS A 74 8.81 -11.61 -1.15
CA LYS A 74 7.87 -12.37 -0.32
C LYS A 74 6.48 -11.75 -0.34
N THR A 75 5.48 -12.58 -0.05
CA THR A 75 4.08 -12.15 0.06
C THR A 75 3.64 -11.92 1.51
N LYS A 76 4.59 -11.53 2.37
CA LYS A 76 4.37 -11.20 3.77
C LYS A 76 5.34 -10.12 4.21
N PHE A 77 4.84 -9.09 4.89
CA PHE A 77 5.66 -8.01 5.43
C PHE A 77 5.09 -7.47 6.73
N THR A 78 5.99 -7.08 7.63
CA THR A 78 5.63 -6.50 8.92
C THR A 78 6.03 -5.04 8.92
N ILE A 79 5.03 -4.16 8.95
CA ILE A 79 5.20 -2.73 9.16
C ILE A 79 5.45 -2.54 10.64
N ASN A 80 6.63 -2.00 11.01
CA ASN A 80 7.02 -1.75 12.39
C ASN A 80 7.12 -0.23 12.63
N GLY A 81 7.05 0.19 13.90
CA GLY A 81 7.16 1.61 14.26
C GLY A 81 5.85 2.36 14.11
N LEU A 82 4.73 1.66 14.23
CA LEU A 82 3.41 2.28 14.24
C LEU A 82 3.10 2.86 15.64
N PRO A 83 2.35 3.98 15.72
CA PRO A 83 1.86 4.48 16.98
C PRO A 83 0.83 3.55 17.60
N THR A 84 0.84 3.44 18.92
CA THR A 84 -0.15 2.67 19.68
C THR A 84 -1.53 3.28 19.56
N ASP A 85 -2.54 2.42 19.36
CA ASP A 85 -3.94 2.78 19.10
C ASP A 85 -4.18 3.54 17.77
N ALA A 86 -3.20 3.57 16.87
CA ALA A 86 -3.36 4.20 15.56
C ALA A 86 -4.03 3.27 14.55
N LYS A 87 -5.04 3.79 13.86
CA LYS A 87 -5.62 3.12 12.70
C LYS A 87 -4.88 3.56 11.43
N ILE A 88 -4.50 2.57 10.63
CA ILE A 88 -3.84 2.79 9.35
C ILE A 88 -4.55 1.99 8.26
N PHE A 89 -4.52 2.53 7.05
CA PHE A 89 -4.80 1.80 5.84
C PHE A 89 -3.51 1.24 5.29
N VAL A 90 -3.55 0.02 4.77
CA VAL A 90 -2.38 -0.62 4.16
C VAL A 90 -2.77 -1.15 2.79
N ARG A 91 -1.94 -0.87 1.80
CA ARG A 91 -2.07 -1.38 0.43
C ARG A 91 -0.78 -2.02 -0.03
N VAL A 92 -0.89 -2.98 -0.96
CA VAL A 92 0.24 -3.66 -1.56
C VAL A 92 0.18 -3.49 -3.07
N LYS A 93 1.29 -3.03 -3.67
CA LYS A 93 1.46 -2.92 -5.11
C LYS A 93 2.48 -3.94 -5.59
N ALA A 94 2.21 -4.60 -6.70
CA ALA A 94 3.18 -5.45 -7.38
C ALA A 94 4.03 -4.58 -8.32
N ILE A 95 5.35 -4.67 -8.24
CA ILE A 95 6.29 -3.96 -9.12
C ILE A 95 6.94 -4.97 -10.06
N ASN A 96 7.03 -4.61 -11.33
CA ASN A 96 7.78 -5.35 -12.33
C ASN A 96 8.66 -4.40 -13.16
N ALA A 97 9.48 -4.96 -14.05
CA ALA A 97 10.37 -4.21 -14.93
C ALA A 97 9.64 -3.23 -15.87
N ALA A 98 8.31 -3.36 -16.05
CA ALA A 98 7.48 -2.44 -16.81
C ALA A 98 6.84 -1.32 -15.95
N GLY A 99 6.90 -1.41 -14.61
CA GLY A 99 6.37 -0.43 -13.68
C GLY A 99 5.56 -1.03 -12.53
N ALA A 100 4.88 -0.16 -11.77
CA ALA A 100 3.97 -0.56 -10.71
C ALA A 100 2.62 -1.02 -11.27
N SER A 101 2.04 -2.08 -10.70
CA SER A 101 0.63 -2.43 -10.93
C SER A 101 -0.28 -1.40 -10.29
N GLU A 102 -1.51 -1.28 -10.82
CA GLU A 102 -2.59 -0.58 -10.11
C GLU A 102 -2.79 -1.23 -8.72
N PRO A 103 -3.01 -0.41 -7.65
CA PRO A 103 -3.29 -0.89 -6.30
C PRO A 103 -4.68 -1.52 -6.17
#